data_AF-A0A2H0VWN9-F1
#
_entry.id   AF-A0A2H0VWN9-F1
#
_cell.length_a   1.000
_cell.length_b   1.000
_cell.length_c   1.000
_cell.angle_alpha   90.00
_cell.angle_beta   90.00
_cell.angle_gamma   90.00
#
_symmetry.space_group_name_H-M   'P 1'
#
loop_
_entity.id
_entity.type
_entity.pdbx_description
1 polymer ?
#
loop_
_entity_poly.entity_id
_entity_poly.type
_entity_poly.pdbx_seq_one_letter_code
_entity_poly.pdbx_strand_id
1 'polypeptide(L)'
;MLFEGVIWWQAVIAILLAMTPVIIWINVLLKKKRRHSIRSLAQVFILGTFTVIPLIAIQYLWYLHPEWDVYRWIDQNIATSNVEIGFLATFVVVGIMEEIVKMGVVRVADASKMKIQTINDAVQFSILAALGFAFSENIYYFYSIMSSGNLAALFSTLVFRSSFTVCAHMIFSSIFGYFYGIGKFSNEIVEQEKWVGEKHGLAKFLSKIGIKEYFTVKYQRLFTGLSIAMLMHAAFNFFLQMNMIIEAMALIIVGFIYVQFLMHRKAGHLILSHDATEGTKRSMMANTDEDVVLELVGMWFNDGKYQDVIEICERLLMRDPDNKVVKLFKAKALDRSKVGKAMNSIKSLFSEKDENTDTNILETLRKRKEEMQRIEAIKSNAEKLLDQKGPQQPE
;
A
#
# COMPACT_ATOMS: atom_id res chain seq x y z
N MET A 1 5.56 -12.57 40.70
CA MET A 1 4.84 -13.55 39.86
C MET A 1 4.86 -13.24 38.36
N LEU A 2 4.30 -12.14 37.82
CA LEU A 2 4.24 -11.95 36.34
C LEU A 2 5.59 -11.74 35.61
N PHE A 3 6.67 -11.41 36.33
CA PHE A 3 8.00 -11.17 35.76
C PHE A 3 9.11 -12.04 36.37
N GLU A 4 8.75 -13.03 37.19
CA GLU A 4 9.73 -14.00 37.70
C GLU A 4 10.18 -14.91 36.56
N GLY A 5 11.51 -15.00 36.35
CA GLY A 5 12.09 -15.78 35.25
C GLY A 5 12.35 -15.01 33.95
N VAL A 6 12.01 -13.72 33.88
CA VAL A 6 12.37 -12.89 32.71
C VAL A 6 13.83 -12.50 32.76
N ILE A 7 14.59 -12.90 31.75
CA ILE A 7 15.99 -12.53 31.60
C ILE A 7 16.03 -11.16 30.90
N TRP A 8 16.11 -10.09 31.69
CA TRP A 8 15.96 -8.71 31.18
C TRP A 8 16.95 -8.33 30.07
N TRP A 9 18.20 -8.80 30.13
CA TRP A 9 19.17 -8.52 29.06
C TRP A 9 18.76 -9.19 27.73
N GLN A 10 18.15 -10.38 27.77
CA GLN A 10 17.61 -11.06 26.60
C GLN A 10 16.44 -10.28 26.01
N ALA A 11 15.55 -9.74 26.85
CA ALA A 11 14.46 -8.91 26.39
C ALA A 11 14.97 -7.63 25.67
N VAL A 12 15.99 -6.97 26.23
CA VAL A 12 16.61 -5.79 25.59
C VAL A 12 17.22 -6.14 24.23
N ILE A 13 17.96 -7.26 24.13
CA ILE A 13 18.53 -7.70 22.85
C ILE A 13 17.44 -8.04 21.84
N ALA A 14 16.38 -8.75 22.26
CA ALA A 14 15.25 -9.08 21.38
C ALA A 14 14.58 -7.82 20.81
N ILE A 15 14.41 -6.77 21.63
CA ILE A 15 13.90 -5.46 21.21
C ILE A 15 14.81 -4.81 20.16
N LEU A 16 16.13 -4.80 20.38
CA LEU A 16 17.09 -4.23 19.44
C LEU A 16 17.08 -4.99 18.10
N LEU A 17 17.04 -6.32 18.15
CA LEU A 17 16.93 -7.18 16.96
C LEU A 17 15.61 -6.93 16.22
N ALA A 18 14.49 -6.84 16.92
CA ALA A 18 13.17 -6.58 16.34
C ALA A 18 13.07 -5.19 15.69
N MET A 19 13.82 -4.20 16.19
CA MET A 19 13.87 -2.86 15.60
C MET A 19 14.59 -2.81 14.25
N THR A 20 15.54 -3.72 14.02
CA THR A 20 16.35 -3.77 12.79
C THR A 20 15.51 -3.82 11.50
N PRO A 21 14.58 -4.77 11.32
CA PRO A 21 13.74 -4.79 10.11
C PRO A 21 12.80 -3.58 10.01
N VAL A 22 12.33 -3.02 11.13
CA VAL A 22 11.48 -1.82 11.12
C VAL A 22 12.22 -0.65 10.45
N ILE A 23 13.46 -0.39 10.86
CA ILE A 23 14.29 0.68 10.31
C ILE A 23 14.56 0.44 8.82
N ILE A 24 14.90 -0.79 8.43
CA ILE A 24 15.16 -1.15 7.04
C ILE A 24 13.93 -0.87 6.17
N TRP A 25 12.77 -1.38 6.56
CA TRP A 25 11.55 -1.28 5.76
C TRP A 25 10.95 0.13 5.69
N ILE A 26 11.08 0.93 6.75
CA ILE A 26 10.74 2.37 6.70
C ILE A 26 11.58 3.08 5.62
N ASN A 27 12.87 2.77 5.53
CA ASN A 27 13.75 3.37 4.54
C ASN A 27 13.48 2.88 3.11
N VAL A 28 13.04 1.63 2.94
CA VAL A 28 12.70 1.07 1.61
C VAL A 28 11.36 1.62 1.10
N LEU A 29 10.31 1.64 1.94
CA LEU A 29 8.94 1.93 1.50
C LEU A 29 8.49 3.37 1.73
N LEU A 30 9.03 4.06 2.75
CA LEU A 30 8.49 5.35 3.22
C LEU A 30 9.44 6.55 3.05
N LYS A 31 10.51 6.41 2.24
CA LYS A 31 11.52 7.47 2.02
C LYS A 31 11.05 8.65 1.15
N LYS A 32 9.93 8.52 0.42
CA LYS A 32 9.36 9.61 -0.41
C LYS A 32 8.82 10.76 0.47
N LYS A 33 8.76 11.99 -0.07
CA LYS A 33 8.34 13.24 0.60
C LYS A 33 7.23 12.97 1.64
N ARG A 34 7.56 13.07 2.93
CA ARG A 34 6.64 12.82 4.05
C ARG A 34 5.64 13.97 4.12
N ARG A 35 4.36 13.67 3.89
CA ARG A 35 3.25 14.63 4.10
C ARG A 35 2.90 14.78 5.57
N HIS A 36 2.99 13.67 6.31
CA HIS A 36 2.64 13.59 7.73
C HIS A 36 3.84 13.88 8.62
N SER A 37 3.56 14.45 9.80
CA SER A 37 4.57 14.71 10.82
C SER A 37 5.19 13.39 11.32
N ILE A 38 6.46 13.41 11.70
CA ILE A 38 7.14 12.23 12.27
C ILE A 38 6.40 11.75 13.53
N ARG A 39 5.81 12.66 14.31
CA ARG A 39 5.01 12.33 15.50
C ARG A 39 3.80 11.47 15.14
N SER A 40 3.06 11.85 14.10
CA SER A 40 1.90 11.07 13.62
C SER A 40 2.31 9.68 13.14
N LEU A 41 3.39 9.59 12.37
CA LEU A 41 3.90 8.30 11.89
C LEU A 41 4.35 7.40 13.06
N ALA A 42 5.03 7.96 14.06
CA ALA A 42 5.42 7.25 15.26
C ALA A 42 4.21 6.80 16.09
N GLN A 43 3.17 7.64 16.21
CA GLN A 43 1.92 7.27 16.90
C GLN A 43 1.25 6.07 16.24
N VAL A 44 1.15 6.03 14.92
CA VAL A 44 0.57 4.88 14.21
C VAL A 44 1.39 3.61 14.44
N PHE A 45 2.72 3.70 14.39
CA PHE A 45 3.59 2.57 14.70
C PHE A 45 3.37 2.05 16.14
N ILE A 46 3.35 2.95 17.12
CA ILE A 46 3.13 2.60 18.54
C ILE A 46 1.75 1.96 18.74
N LEU A 47 0.70 2.52 18.12
CA LEU A 47 -0.63 1.91 18.15
C LEU A 47 -0.60 0.51 17.53
N GLY A 48 0.14 0.30 16.44
CA GLY A 48 0.42 -1.00 15.86
C GLY A 48 1.07 -1.97 16.85
N THR A 49 2.11 -1.54 17.56
CA THR A 49 2.77 -2.35 18.62
C THR A 49 1.78 -2.82 19.68
N PHE A 50 0.84 -1.97 20.08
CA PHE A 50 -0.16 -2.31 21.09
C PHE A 50 -1.34 -3.13 20.57
N THR A 51 -1.46 -3.41 19.27
CA THR A 51 -2.51 -4.31 18.76
C THR A 51 -2.35 -5.77 19.19
N VAL A 52 -1.18 -6.15 19.73
CA VAL A 52 -1.00 -7.47 20.36
C VAL A 52 -1.76 -7.58 21.69
N ILE A 53 -2.01 -6.47 22.41
CA ILE A 53 -2.72 -6.47 23.69
C ILE A 53 -4.13 -7.08 23.58
N PRO A 54 -5.02 -6.64 22.67
CA PRO A 54 -6.34 -7.25 22.54
C PRO A 54 -6.27 -8.74 22.17
N LEU A 55 -5.24 -9.18 21.43
CA LEU A 55 -5.06 -10.62 21.13
C LEU A 55 -4.68 -11.41 22.38
N ILE A 56 -3.74 -10.91 23.19
CA ILE A 56 -3.40 -11.49 24.49
C ILE A 56 -4.60 -11.50 25.42
N ALA A 57 -5.42 -10.44 25.43
CA ALA A 57 -6.62 -10.37 26.24
C ALA A 57 -7.64 -11.46 25.85
N ILE A 58 -7.80 -11.72 24.55
CA ILE A 58 -8.65 -12.82 24.06
C ILE A 58 -8.08 -14.18 24.48
N GLN A 59 -6.77 -14.40 24.35
CA GLN A 59 -6.13 -15.64 24.82
C GLN A 59 -6.28 -15.85 26.33
N TYR A 60 -6.16 -14.78 27.12
CA TYR A 60 -6.38 -14.83 28.56
C TYR A 60 -7.85 -15.14 28.90
N LEU A 61 -8.79 -14.61 28.12
CA LEU A 61 -10.20 -14.95 28.27
C LEU A 61 -10.46 -16.44 27.99
N TRP A 62 -9.83 -17.00 26.95
CA TRP A 62 -9.89 -18.44 26.66
C TRP A 62 -9.26 -19.30 27.75
N TYR A 63 -8.21 -18.81 28.42
CA TYR A 63 -7.66 -19.49 29.59
C TYR A 63 -8.66 -19.55 30.76
N LEU A 64 -9.41 -18.46 31.00
CA LEU A 64 -10.45 -18.42 32.04
C LEU A 64 -11.72 -19.20 31.65
N HIS A 65 -12.05 -19.20 30.36
CA HIS A 65 -13.22 -19.84 29.76
C HIS A 65 -12.80 -20.76 28.60
N PRO A 66 -12.25 -21.96 28.90
CA PRO A 66 -11.74 -22.87 27.87
C PRO A 66 -12.81 -23.35 26.87
N GLU A 67 -14.09 -23.22 27.22
CA GLU A 67 -15.23 -23.48 26.33
C GLU A 67 -15.35 -22.47 25.18
N TRP A 68 -14.72 -21.30 25.28
CA TRP A 68 -14.67 -20.28 24.23
C TRP A 68 -13.39 -20.34 23.39
N ASP A 69 -12.45 -21.23 23.74
CA ASP A 69 -11.19 -21.39 23.03
C ASP A 69 -11.43 -21.98 21.63
N VAL A 70 -11.41 -21.10 20.64
CA VAL A 70 -11.63 -21.46 19.23
C VAL A 70 -10.50 -22.37 18.74
N TYR A 71 -9.26 -22.19 19.21
CA TYR A 71 -8.15 -23.05 18.81
C TYR A 71 -8.32 -24.46 19.34
N ARG A 72 -8.72 -24.58 20.61
CA ARG A 72 -9.07 -25.89 21.19
C ARG A 72 -10.25 -26.54 20.48
N TRP A 73 -11.28 -25.76 20.12
CA TRP A 73 -12.41 -26.27 19.37
C TRP A 73 -11.98 -26.81 17.99
N ILE A 74 -11.13 -26.08 17.26
CA ILE A 74 -10.58 -26.53 15.96
C ILE A 74 -9.76 -27.80 16.14
N ASP A 75 -8.89 -27.84 17.14
CA ASP A 75 -8.02 -28.99 17.42
C ASP A 75 -8.87 -30.27 17.64
N GLN A 76 -9.86 -30.18 18.52
CA GLN A 76 -10.70 -31.32 18.90
C GLN A 76 -11.64 -31.78 17.78
N ASN A 77 -12.25 -30.87 17.04
CA ASN A 77 -13.31 -31.20 16.06
C ASN A 77 -12.81 -31.36 14.63
N ILE A 78 -11.69 -30.73 14.27
CA ILE A 78 -11.16 -30.72 12.90
C ILE A 78 -9.80 -31.40 12.85
N ALA A 79 -8.84 -30.94 13.65
CA ALA A 79 -7.46 -31.43 13.56
C ALA A 79 -7.34 -32.93 13.92
N THR A 80 -8.17 -33.42 14.86
CA THR A 80 -8.28 -34.86 15.17
C THR A 80 -8.60 -35.71 13.94
N SER A 81 -9.42 -35.19 13.02
CA SER A 81 -9.82 -35.91 11.80
C SER A 81 -8.85 -35.67 10.65
N ASN A 82 -8.38 -34.43 10.51
CA ASN A 82 -7.41 -34.04 9.49
C ASN A 82 -6.57 -32.86 10.00
N VAL A 83 -5.31 -33.14 10.32
CA VAL A 83 -4.37 -32.16 10.90
C VAL A 83 -4.12 -30.97 9.96
N GLU A 84 -4.02 -31.20 8.66
CA GLU A 84 -3.75 -30.14 7.67
C GLU A 84 -4.92 -29.16 7.58
N ILE A 85 -6.16 -29.67 7.56
CA ILE A 85 -7.37 -28.85 7.57
C ILE A 85 -7.50 -28.11 8.92
N GLY A 86 -7.11 -28.76 10.02
CA GLY A 86 -7.02 -28.14 11.34
C GLY A 86 -6.07 -26.94 11.36
N PHE A 87 -4.86 -27.09 10.80
CA PHE A 87 -3.91 -25.98 10.66
C PHE A 87 -4.46 -24.86 9.80
N LEU A 88 -5.06 -25.17 8.65
CA LEU A 88 -5.68 -24.16 7.78
C LEU A 88 -6.75 -23.37 8.54
N ALA A 89 -7.66 -24.05 9.25
CA ALA A 89 -8.70 -23.41 10.04
C ALA A 89 -8.11 -22.48 11.13
N THR A 90 -7.08 -22.95 11.85
CA THR A 90 -6.40 -22.15 12.88
C THR A 90 -5.77 -20.89 12.28
N PHE A 91 -5.06 -21.00 11.15
CA PHE A 91 -4.43 -19.84 10.51
C PHE A 91 -5.42 -18.88 9.88
N VAL A 92 -6.59 -19.36 9.45
CA VAL A 92 -7.71 -18.47 9.08
C VAL A 92 -8.15 -17.65 10.28
N VAL A 93 -8.37 -18.27 11.44
CA VAL A 93 -8.76 -17.54 12.66
C VAL A 93 -7.68 -16.55 13.10
N VAL A 94 -6.41 -16.97 13.13
CA VAL A 94 -5.26 -16.09 13.45
C VAL A 94 -5.20 -14.90 12.49
N GLY A 95 -5.21 -15.16 11.18
CA GLY A 95 -5.16 -14.11 10.16
C GLY A 95 -6.33 -13.12 10.25
N ILE A 96 -7.54 -13.62 10.55
CA ILE A 96 -8.72 -12.77 10.79
C ILE A 96 -8.49 -11.87 12.00
N MET A 97 -8.12 -12.43 13.14
CA MET A 97 -7.95 -11.67 14.37
C MET A 97 -6.86 -10.60 14.23
N GLU A 98 -5.71 -10.96 13.66
CA GLU A 98 -4.57 -10.06 13.48
C GLU A 98 -4.87 -8.92 12.51
N GLU A 99 -5.50 -9.19 11.35
CA GLU A 99 -5.84 -8.12 10.41
C GLU A 99 -6.97 -7.21 10.94
N ILE A 100 -7.92 -7.73 11.73
CA ILE A 100 -8.97 -6.90 12.35
C ILE A 100 -8.37 -5.92 13.36
N VAL A 101 -7.47 -6.37 14.25
CA VAL A 101 -6.86 -5.48 15.24
C VAL A 101 -5.96 -4.43 14.57
N LYS A 102 -5.20 -4.81 13.53
CA LYS A 102 -4.39 -3.87 12.73
C LYS A 102 -5.25 -2.86 11.97
N MET A 103 -6.38 -3.28 11.39
CA MET A 103 -7.36 -2.38 10.78
C MET A 103 -7.85 -1.33 11.78
N GLY A 104 -8.04 -1.71 13.05
CA GLY A 104 -8.46 -0.79 14.12
C GLY A 104 -7.56 0.43 14.20
N VAL A 105 -6.24 0.26 14.08
CA VAL A 105 -5.25 1.36 14.11
C VAL A 105 -5.49 2.36 12.99
N VAL A 106 -5.76 1.88 11.77
CA VAL A 106 -6.00 2.74 10.60
C VAL A 106 -7.27 3.56 10.80
N ARG A 107 -8.34 2.95 11.33
CA ARG A 107 -9.59 3.64 11.64
C ARG A 107 -9.41 4.70 12.73
N VAL A 108 -8.70 4.36 13.80
CA VAL A 108 -8.37 5.31 14.88
C VAL A 108 -7.53 6.45 14.33
N ALA A 109 -6.54 6.15 13.49
CA ALA A 109 -5.69 7.17 12.91
C ALA A 109 -6.48 8.12 12.00
N ASP A 110 -7.43 7.57 11.24
CA ASP A 110 -8.30 8.33 10.36
C ASP A 110 -9.27 9.26 11.11
N ALA A 111 -9.83 8.77 12.23
CA ALA A 111 -10.71 9.55 13.09
C ALA A 111 -9.97 10.58 13.96
N SER A 112 -8.64 10.46 14.07
CA SER A 112 -7.80 11.36 14.87
C SER A 112 -7.38 12.61 14.10
N LYS A 113 -6.57 13.46 14.74
CA LYS A 113 -5.93 14.63 14.10
C LYS A 113 -4.94 14.27 12.98
N MET A 114 -4.54 13.00 12.84
CA MET A 114 -3.60 12.57 11.79
C MET A 114 -4.22 12.63 10.40
N LYS A 115 -5.54 12.37 10.25
CA LYS A 115 -6.35 12.45 9.01
C LYS A 115 -5.73 11.80 7.76
N ILE A 116 -6.39 10.78 7.22
CA ILE A 116 -5.99 10.22 5.92
C ILE A 116 -6.45 11.16 4.79
N GLN A 117 -5.54 11.75 4.02
CA GLN A 117 -5.91 12.70 2.97
C GLN A 117 -5.85 12.09 1.57
N THR A 118 -5.05 11.04 1.40
CA THR A 118 -4.87 10.31 0.14
C THR A 118 -4.99 8.80 0.33
N ILE A 119 -5.22 8.05 -0.75
CA ILE A 119 -5.24 6.57 -0.68
C ILE A 119 -3.88 6.05 -0.21
N ASN A 120 -2.77 6.66 -0.67
CA ASN A 120 -1.44 6.27 -0.25
C ASN A 120 -1.13 6.61 1.21
N ASP A 121 -1.82 7.59 1.82
CA ASP A 121 -1.73 7.83 3.27
C ASP A 121 -2.33 6.64 4.05
N ALA A 122 -3.46 6.09 3.58
CA ALA A 122 -4.07 4.91 4.19
C ALA A 122 -3.15 3.69 4.08
N VAL A 123 -2.51 3.49 2.93
CA VAL A 123 -1.48 2.44 2.74
C VAL A 123 -0.30 2.67 3.70
N GLN A 124 0.22 3.90 3.79
CA GLN A 124 1.34 4.24 4.67
C GLN A 124 1.01 3.98 6.15
N PHE A 125 -0.17 4.37 6.62
CA PHE A 125 -0.58 4.12 8.00
C PHE A 125 -0.79 2.62 8.26
N SER A 126 -1.30 1.88 7.28
CA SER A 126 -1.44 0.42 7.40
C SER A 126 -0.09 -0.29 7.45
N ILE A 127 0.91 0.16 6.67
CA ILE A 127 2.30 -0.32 6.75
C ILE A 127 2.86 -0.07 8.15
N LEU A 128 2.67 1.12 8.71
CA LEU A 128 3.18 1.46 10.04
C LEU A 128 2.51 0.64 11.15
N ALA A 129 1.20 0.42 11.05
CA ALA A 129 0.47 -0.45 11.97
C ALA A 129 1.01 -1.89 11.91
N ALA A 130 1.24 -2.42 10.70
CA ALA A 130 1.82 -3.74 10.50
C ALA A 130 3.26 -3.86 10.99
N LEU A 131 4.10 -2.84 10.77
CA LEU A 131 5.45 -2.78 11.32
C LEU A 131 5.45 -2.79 12.85
N GLY A 132 4.52 -2.05 13.46
CA GLY A 132 4.32 -2.06 14.92
C GLY A 132 3.93 -3.44 15.43
N PHE A 133 2.98 -4.10 14.79
CA PHE A 133 2.55 -5.46 15.14
C PHE A 133 3.70 -6.47 15.01
N ALA A 134 4.37 -6.49 13.84
CA ALA A 134 5.47 -7.40 13.56
C ALA A 134 6.69 -7.15 14.48
N PHE A 135 6.88 -5.92 14.94
CA PHE A 135 7.88 -5.59 15.97
C PHE A 135 7.58 -6.31 17.29
N SER A 136 6.34 -6.21 17.79
CA SER A 136 5.91 -6.94 19.00
C SER A 136 6.05 -8.45 18.86
N GLU A 137 5.62 -8.98 17.71
CA GLU A 137 5.72 -10.42 17.42
C GLU A 137 7.19 -10.88 17.38
N ASN A 138 8.07 -10.13 16.71
CA ASN A 138 9.49 -10.46 16.64
C ASN A 138 10.20 -10.41 17.99
N ILE A 139 9.80 -9.51 18.90
CA ILE A 139 10.32 -9.52 20.29
C ILE A 139 10.06 -10.88 20.92
N TYR A 140 8.82 -11.38 20.82
CA TYR A 140 8.45 -12.69 21.37
C TYR A 140 9.26 -13.83 20.75
N TYR A 141 9.35 -13.90 19.42
CA TYR A 141 10.10 -14.95 18.73
C TYR A 141 11.60 -14.93 19.06
N PHE A 142 12.25 -13.77 19.02
CA PHE A 142 13.68 -13.66 19.30
C PHE A 142 14.01 -13.94 20.76
N TYR A 143 13.17 -13.48 21.70
CA TYR A 143 13.31 -13.80 23.11
C TYR A 143 13.16 -15.31 23.37
N SER A 144 12.12 -15.94 22.80
CA SER A 144 11.86 -17.38 22.95
C SER A 144 13.03 -18.23 22.45
N ILE A 145 13.54 -17.95 21.24
CA ILE A 145 14.66 -18.73 20.67
C ILE A 145 15.95 -18.48 21.43
N MET A 146 16.24 -17.24 21.83
CA MET A 146 17.44 -16.96 22.62
C MET A 146 17.39 -17.65 23.99
N SER A 147 16.20 -17.75 24.60
CA SER A 147 16.01 -18.47 25.87
C SER A 147 16.28 -19.98 25.73
N SER A 148 16.13 -20.55 24.53
CA SER A 148 16.48 -21.96 24.24
C SER A 148 17.98 -22.22 24.12
N GLY A 149 18.82 -21.17 24.05
CA GLY A 149 20.27 -21.29 23.87
C GLY A 149 20.73 -21.59 22.43
N ASN A 150 19.81 -21.71 21.46
CA ASN A 150 20.15 -22.04 20.08
C ASN A 150 20.47 -20.79 19.24
N LEU A 151 21.74 -20.38 19.23
CA LEU A 151 22.20 -19.19 18.51
C LEU A 151 22.05 -19.30 16.98
N ALA A 152 22.23 -20.50 16.42
CA ALA A 152 22.07 -20.74 14.98
C ALA A 152 20.60 -20.54 14.54
N ALA A 153 19.66 -21.05 15.34
CA ALA A 153 18.23 -20.83 15.12
C ALA A 153 17.84 -19.36 15.29
N LEU A 154 18.48 -18.63 16.21
CA LEU A 154 18.24 -17.20 16.38
C LEU A 154 18.64 -16.43 15.11
N PHE A 155 19.83 -16.72 14.57
CA PHE A 155 20.30 -16.06 13.35
C PHE A 155 19.41 -16.36 12.14
N SER A 156 19.07 -17.63 11.90
CA SER A 156 18.21 -18.02 10.78
C SER A 156 16.81 -17.40 10.90
N THR A 157 16.25 -17.38 12.11
CA THR A 157 14.95 -16.78 12.38
C THR A 157 14.99 -15.26 12.24
N LEU A 158 16.05 -14.60 12.69
CA LEU A 158 16.24 -13.16 12.49
C LEU A 158 16.24 -12.80 11.02
N VAL A 159 17.03 -13.49 10.19
CA VAL A 159 17.11 -13.24 8.75
C VAL A 159 15.75 -13.50 8.09
N PHE A 160 15.15 -14.67 8.33
CA PHE A 160 13.91 -15.06 7.70
C PHE A 160 12.75 -14.12 8.07
N ARG A 161 12.56 -13.86 9.36
CA ARG A 161 11.46 -12.99 9.81
C ARG A 161 11.66 -11.54 9.38
N SER A 162 12.90 -11.03 9.41
CA SER A 162 13.21 -9.67 8.98
C SER A 162 12.92 -9.45 7.49
N SER A 163 13.23 -10.45 6.66
CA SER A 163 13.06 -10.37 5.20
C SER A 163 11.65 -10.73 4.74
N PHE A 164 11.06 -11.81 5.26
CA PHE A 164 9.81 -12.37 4.74
C PHE A 164 8.61 -12.09 5.65
N THR A 165 8.68 -12.43 6.94
CA THR A 165 7.51 -12.27 7.84
C THR A 165 7.13 -10.81 8.04
N VAL A 166 8.10 -9.91 8.26
CA VAL A 166 7.82 -8.46 8.36
C VAL A 166 7.31 -7.91 7.02
N CYS A 167 7.86 -8.40 5.89
CA CYS A 167 7.37 -8.04 4.56
C CYS A 167 5.92 -8.48 4.34
N ALA A 168 5.58 -9.70 4.74
CA ALA A 168 4.25 -10.29 4.68
C ALA A 168 3.22 -9.41 5.40
N HIS A 169 3.48 -9.08 6.67
CA HIS A 169 2.62 -8.20 7.46
C HIS A 169 2.36 -6.86 6.78
N MET A 170 3.42 -6.22 6.25
CA MET A 170 3.25 -4.97 5.52
C MET A 170 2.46 -5.14 4.24
N ILE A 171 2.65 -6.21 3.48
CA ILE A 171 1.91 -6.46 2.23
C ILE A 171 0.43 -6.61 2.52
N PHE A 172 0.06 -7.49 3.46
CA PHE A 172 -1.34 -7.78 3.78
C PHE A 172 -2.05 -6.52 4.24
N SER A 173 -1.46 -5.80 5.19
CA SER A 173 -2.04 -4.56 5.69
C SER A 173 -1.97 -3.42 4.65
N SER A 174 -1.01 -3.39 3.73
CA SER A 174 -0.98 -2.42 2.61
C SER A 174 -2.15 -2.61 1.66
N ILE A 175 -2.49 -3.86 1.34
CA ILE A 175 -3.64 -4.20 0.50
C ILE A 175 -4.92 -3.72 1.18
N PHE A 176 -5.09 -4.04 2.47
CA PHE A 176 -6.19 -3.49 3.26
C PHE A 176 -6.21 -1.96 3.21
N GLY A 177 -5.08 -1.30 3.46
CA GLY A 177 -4.95 0.16 3.45
C GLY A 177 -5.32 0.81 2.12
N TYR A 178 -4.96 0.19 1.00
CA TYR A 178 -5.33 0.68 -0.33
C TYR A 178 -6.85 0.66 -0.54
N PHE A 179 -7.49 -0.47 -0.22
CA PHE A 179 -8.95 -0.60 -0.32
C PHE A 179 -9.69 0.26 0.72
N TYR A 180 -9.12 0.44 1.91
CA TYR A 180 -9.62 1.39 2.90
C TYR A 180 -9.61 2.81 2.34
N GLY A 181 -8.51 3.22 1.71
CA GLY A 181 -8.40 4.53 1.05
C GLY A 181 -9.45 4.71 -0.05
N ILE A 182 -9.62 3.73 -0.94
CA ILE A 182 -10.69 3.75 -1.96
C ILE A 182 -12.07 3.88 -1.28
N GLY A 183 -12.32 3.09 -0.24
CA GLY A 183 -13.58 3.14 0.49
C GLY A 183 -13.82 4.48 1.17
N LYS A 184 -12.77 5.12 1.71
CA LYS A 184 -12.85 6.44 2.33
C LYS A 184 -13.27 7.52 1.32
N PHE A 185 -12.68 7.50 0.13
CA PHE A 185 -12.95 8.46 -0.94
C PHE A 185 -13.98 7.94 -1.95
N SER A 186 -14.89 7.06 -1.51
CA SER A 186 -15.86 6.42 -2.40
C SER A 186 -16.84 7.42 -3.01
N ASN A 187 -17.11 8.55 -2.34
CA ASN A 187 -18.01 9.56 -2.86
C ASN A 187 -17.49 10.16 -4.17
N GLU A 188 -16.24 10.64 -4.17
CA GLU A 188 -15.59 11.19 -5.36
C GLU A 188 -15.35 10.12 -6.43
N ILE A 189 -15.00 8.90 -6.02
CA ILE A 189 -14.72 7.78 -6.94
C ILE A 189 -16.00 7.31 -7.64
N VAL A 190 -17.10 7.13 -6.91
CA VAL A 190 -18.39 6.71 -7.48
C VAL A 190 -18.94 7.79 -8.41
N GLU A 191 -18.80 9.08 -8.04
CA GLU A 191 -19.20 10.17 -8.93
C GLU A 191 -18.41 10.15 -10.23
N GLN A 192 -17.08 9.96 -10.17
CA GLN A 192 -16.27 9.82 -11.38
C GLN A 192 -16.65 8.58 -12.20
N GLU A 193 -16.92 7.45 -11.55
CA GLU A 193 -17.27 6.18 -12.20
C GLU A 193 -18.62 6.22 -12.93
N LYS A 194 -19.57 7.02 -12.43
CA LYS A 194 -20.86 7.27 -13.09
C LYS A 194 -20.69 7.78 -14.52
N TRP A 195 -19.77 8.73 -14.74
CA TRP A 195 -19.48 9.31 -16.05
C TRP A 195 -18.81 8.32 -17.01
N VAL A 196 -18.24 7.24 -16.50
CA VAL A 196 -17.63 6.15 -17.29
C VAL A 196 -18.63 5.02 -17.54
N GLY A 197 -19.84 5.09 -16.98
CA GLY A 197 -20.89 4.08 -17.13
C GLY A 197 -20.69 2.83 -16.25
N GLU A 198 -19.75 2.87 -15.30
CA GLU A 198 -19.54 1.81 -14.30
C GLU A 198 -20.80 1.65 -13.42
N LYS A 199 -21.18 0.41 -13.11
CA LYS A 199 -22.41 0.11 -12.35
C LYS A 199 -22.08 -0.73 -11.12
N HIS A 200 -22.40 -0.20 -9.94
CA HIS A 200 -22.31 -0.95 -8.68
C HIS A 200 -23.65 -1.64 -8.40
N GLY A 201 -23.85 -2.86 -8.90
CA GLY A 201 -25.14 -3.56 -8.83
C GLY A 201 -25.75 -3.65 -7.43
N LEU A 202 -24.95 -4.05 -6.43
CA LEU A 202 -25.38 -4.12 -5.04
C LEU A 202 -25.69 -2.73 -4.46
N ALA A 203 -24.88 -1.73 -4.78
CA ALA A 203 -25.10 -0.35 -4.32
C ALA A 203 -26.35 0.28 -4.94
N LYS A 204 -26.64 0.03 -6.21
CA LYS A 204 -27.89 0.44 -6.88
C LYS A 204 -29.13 -0.29 -6.34
N PHE A 205 -28.96 -1.54 -5.92
CA PHE A 205 -30.05 -2.27 -5.25
C PHE A 205 -30.36 -1.64 -3.89
N LEU A 206 -29.34 -1.41 -3.05
CA LEU A 206 -29.52 -0.83 -1.73
C LEU A 206 -29.93 0.65 -1.76
N SER A 207 -29.59 1.39 -2.82
CA SER A 207 -30.06 2.76 -2.99
C SER A 207 -31.57 2.87 -3.18
N LYS A 208 -32.22 1.82 -3.71
CA LYS A 208 -33.69 1.75 -3.75
C LYS A 208 -34.32 1.69 -2.36
N ILE A 209 -33.57 1.26 -1.35
CA ILE A 209 -33.98 1.16 0.06
C ILE A 209 -33.47 2.37 0.87
N GLY A 210 -32.97 3.43 0.20
CA GLY A 210 -32.55 4.68 0.84
C GLY A 210 -31.10 4.75 1.29
N ILE A 211 -30.28 3.72 1.04
CA ILE A 211 -28.84 3.74 1.37
C ILE A 211 -28.06 4.43 0.24
N LYS A 212 -27.31 5.48 0.55
CA LYS A 212 -26.51 6.20 -0.47
C LYS A 212 -25.48 5.26 -1.13
N GLU A 213 -25.36 5.32 -2.45
CA GLU A 213 -24.51 4.40 -3.24
C GLU A 213 -23.05 4.37 -2.76
N TYR A 214 -22.46 5.55 -2.50
CA TYR A 214 -21.08 5.66 -2.01
C TYR A 214 -20.86 4.95 -0.66
N PHE A 215 -21.89 4.89 0.19
CA PHE A 215 -21.80 4.24 1.50
C PHE A 215 -21.67 2.72 1.32
N THR A 216 -22.48 2.13 0.45
CA THR A 216 -22.38 0.71 0.11
C THR A 216 -21.02 0.39 -0.50
N VAL A 217 -20.58 1.18 -1.48
CA VAL A 217 -19.26 0.98 -2.11
C VAL A 217 -18.14 1.10 -1.09
N LYS A 218 -18.23 2.03 -0.13
CA LYS A 218 -17.26 2.18 0.98
C LYS A 218 -17.07 0.88 1.75
N TYR A 219 -18.16 0.28 2.24
CA TYR A 219 -18.06 -0.96 3.03
C TYR A 219 -17.69 -2.17 2.17
N GLN A 220 -18.16 -2.24 0.93
CA GLN A 220 -17.76 -3.29 0.00
C GLN A 220 -16.25 -3.28 -0.23
N ARG A 221 -15.65 -2.11 -0.47
CA ARG A 221 -14.20 -1.96 -0.64
C ARG A 221 -13.45 -2.33 0.64
N LEU A 222 -13.92 -1.85 1.80
CA LEU A 222 -13.32 -2.20 3.09
C LEU A 222 -13.32 -3.72 3.31
N PHE A 223 -14.47 -4.38 3.09
CA PHE A 223 -14.60 -5.82 3.24
C PHE A 223 -13.74 -6.60 2.23
N THR A 224 -13.67 -6.11 1.00
CA THR A 224 -12.81 -6.71 -0.05
C THR A 224 -11.34 -6.67 0.37
N GLY A 225 -10.84 -5.50 0.79
CA GLY A 225 -9.46 -5.35 1.21
C GLY A 225 -9.11 -6.19 2.43
N LEU A 226 -10.00 -6.20 3.43
CA LEU A 226 -9.82 -6.99 4.64
C LEU A 226 -9.83 -8.49 4.32
N SER A 227 -10.76 -8.96 3.49
CA SER A 227 -10.83 -10.37 3.08
C SER A 227 -9.57 -10.83 2.36
N ILE A 228 -9.05 -10.03 1.42
CA ILE A 228 -7.80 -10.35 0.72
C ILE A 228 -6.63 -10.42 1.71
N ALA A 229 -6.52 -9.44 2.62
CA ALA A 229 -5.46 -9.43 3.63
C ALA A 229 -5.52 -10.66 4.54
N MET A 230 -6.71 -10.99 5.07
CA MET A 230 -6.92 -12.16 5.94
C MET A 230 -6.60 -13.48 5.22
N LEU A 231 -7.02 -13.63 3.97
CA LEU A 231 -6.73 -14.84 3.18
C LEU A 231 -5.25 -14.98 2.84
N MET A 232 -4.59 -13.89 2.44
CA MET A 232 -3.15 -13.92 2.17
C MET A 232 -2.34 -14.22 3.44
N HIS A 233 -2.75 -13.68 4.58
CA HIS A 233 -2.12 -13.97 5.86
C HIS A 233 -2.30 -15.44 6.26
N ALA A 234 -3.53 -15.95 6.22
CA ALA A 234 -3.81 -17.35 6.50
C ALA A 234 -3.01 -18.29 5.58
N ALA A 235 -2.95 -17.97 4.28
CA ALA A 235 -2.17 -18.73 3.31
C ALA A 235 -0.67 -18.70 3.60
N PHE A 236 -0.12 -17.54 3.97
CA PHE A 236 1.30 -17.43 4.33
C PHE A 236 1.64 -18.30 5.54
N ASN A 237 0.87 -18.21 6.62
CA ASN A 237 1.11 -19.01 7.82
C ASN A 237 0.92 -20.51 7.55
N PHE A 238 -0.10 -20.87 6.75
CA PHE A 238 -0.32 -22.25 6.32
C PHE A 238 0.86 -22.79 5.51
N PHE A 239 1.38 -22.04 4.54
CA PHE A 239 2.55 -22.45 3.77
C PHE A 239 3.79 -22.65 4.64
N LEU A 240 4.03 -21.76 5.61
CA LEU A 240 5.14 -21.94 6.55
C LEU A 240 4.97 -23.21 7.40
N GLN A 241 3.76 -23.47 7.90
CA GLN A 241 3.47 -24.66 8.70
C GLN A 241 3.65 -25.96 7.90
N MET A 242 3.26 -25.96 6.62
CA MET A 242 3.41 -27.11 5.73
C MET A 242 4.82 -27.23 5.12
N ASN A 243 5.79 -26.44 5.58
CA ASN A 243 7.15 -26.37 5.05
C ASN A 243 7.22 -26.03 3.55
N MET A 244 6.19 -25.35 3.03
CA MET A 244 6.06 -24.85 1.66
C MET A 244 6.72 -23.47 1.54
N ILE A 245 8.03 -23.41 1.81
CA ILE A 245 8.78 -22.16 1.91
C ILE A 245 8.81 -21.41 0.56
N ILE A 246 8.89 -22.14 -0.56
CA ILE A 246 8.95 -21.55 -1.90
C ILE A 246 7.63 -20.81 -2.21
N GLU A 247 6.50 -21.42 -1.88
CA GLU A 247 5.16 -20.87 -2.07
C GLU A 247 4.93 -19.66 -1.17
N ALA A 248 5.37 -19.74 0.09
CA ALA A 248 5.36 -18.59 1.00
C ALA A 248 6.18 -17.42 0.44
N MET A 249 7.40 -17.68 -0.03
CA MET A 249 8.26 -16.66 -0.65
C MET A 249 7.64 -16.08 -1.93
N ALA A 250 7.08 -16.92 -2.79
CA ALA A 250 6.41 -16.50 -4.01
C ALA A 250 5.21 -15.58 -3.71
N LEU A 251 4.40 -15.93 -2.71
CA LEU A 251 3.30 -15.09 -2.23
C LEU A 251 3.79 -13.71 -1.80
N ILE A 252 4.91 -13.63 -1.09
CA ILE A 252 5.50 -12.35 -0.65
C ILE A 252 6.07 -11.56 -1.82
N ILE A 253 6.79 -12.19 -2.76
CA ILE A 253 7.36 -11.50 -3.92
C ILE A 253 6.24 -10.92 -4.79
N VAL A 254 5.23 -11.73 -5.13
CA VAL A 254 4.06 -11.30 -5.92
C VAL A 254 3.30 -10.20 -5.17
N GLY A 255 3.06 -10.40 -3.88
CA GLY A 255 2.40 -9.41 -3.03
C GLY A 255 3.16 -8.09 -2.96
N PHE A 256 4.48 -8.11 -2.86
CA PHE A 256 5.33 -6.94 -2.84
C PHE A 256 5.26 -6.16 -4.15
N ILE A 257 5.38 -6.86 -5.29
CA ILE A 257 5.22 -6.25 -6.63
C ILE A 257 3.83 -5.63 -6.76
N TYR A 258 2.79 -6.32 -6.31
CA TYR A 258 1.43 -5.82 -6.35
C TYR A 258 1.25 -4.55 -5.50
N VAL A 259 1.77 -4.51 -4.27
CA VAL A 259 1.73 -3.31 -3.42
C VAL A 259 2.51 -2.16 -4.05
N GLN A 260 3.69 -2.41 -4.62
CA GLN A 260 4.44 -1.39 -5.36
C GLN A 260 3.61 -0.84 -6.52
N PHE A 261 2.96 -1.72 -7.30
CA PHE A 261 2.08 -1.30 -8.38
C PHE A 261 0.93 -0.42 -7.88
N LEU A 262 0.27 -0.79 -6.78
CA LEU A 262 -0.83 -0.01 -6.18
C LEU A 262 -0.35 1.37 -5.70
N MET A 263 0.80 1.42 -5.01
CA MET A 263 1.34 2.67 -4.46
C MET A 263 1.84 3.65 -5.53
N HIS A 264 2.23 3.17 -6.72
CA HIS A 264 2.72 4.01 -7.80
C HIS A 264 1.59 4.65 -8.64
N ARG A 265 0.32 4.27 -8.40
CA ARG A 265 -0.84 4.87 -9.07
C ARG A 265 -0.94 6.35 -8.77
N LYS A 266 -1.16 7.17 -9.81
CA LYS A 266 -1.34 8.61 -9.70
C LYS A 266 -2.58 8.95 -8.90
N ALA A 267 -3.67 8.21 -9.07
CA ALA A 267 -4.87 8.36 -8.25
C ALA A 267 -4.59 8.19 -6.76
N GLY A 268 -3.60 7.36 -6.40
CA GLY A 268 -3.22 7.11 -5.01
C GLY A 268 -2.67 8.33 -4.27
N HIS A 269 -2.11 9.30 -5.00
CA HIS A 269 -1.47 10.49 -4.43
C HIS A 269 -2.38 11.73 -4.38
N LEU A 270 -3.59 11.64 -4.93
CA LEU A 270 -4.54 12.74 -4.95
C LEU A 270 -5.06 13.03 -3.55
N ILE A 271 -5.10 14.31 -3.21
CA ILE A 271 -5.76 14.80 -2.00
C ILE A 271 -7.26 14.86 -2.31
N LEU A 272 -8.02 13.98 -1.69
CA LEU A 272 -9.46 13.82 -1.90
C LEU A 272 -10.27 14.19 -0.65
N SER A 273 -9.61 14.38 0.50
CA SER A 273 -10.26 14.82 1.73
C SER A 273 -10.96 16.17 1.58
N HIS A 274 -12.09 16.35 2.27
CA HIS A 274 -12.67 17.65 2.54
C HIS A 274 -11.93 18.24 3.75
N ASP A 275 -11.18 19.34 3.58
CA ASP A 275 -10.85 20.18 4.73
C ASP A 275 -11.93 21.24 4.85
N ALA A 276 -12.66 21.21 5.97
CA ALA A 276 -13.72 22.17 6.30
C ALA A 276 -13.21 23.62 6.44
N THR A 277 -11.89 23.83 6.38
CA THR A 277 -11.23 25.14 6.46
C THR A 277 -10.87 25.74 5.09
N GLU A 278 -10.91 24.95 4.02
CA GLU A 278 -10.76 25.47 2.66
C GLU A 278 -12.16 25.70 2.08
N GLY A 279 -12.58 26.97 2.03
CA GLY A 279 -13.84 27.35 1.42
C GLY A 279 -13.92 26.78 0.01
N THR A 280 -14.87 25.88 -0.23
CA THR A 280 -15.13 25.29 -1.53
C THR A 280 -15.42 26.43 -2.50
N LYS A 281 -14.46 26.80 -3.36
CA LYS A 281 -14.78 27.64 -4.51
C LYS A 281 -15.68 26.80 -5.39
N ARG A 282 -16.98 27.14 -5.38
CA ARG A 282 -17.98 26.53 -6.24
C ARG A 282 -17.53 26.76 -7.69
N SER A 283 -17.58 25.72 -8.51
CA SER A 283 -17.31 25.78 -9.96
C SER A 283 -18.00 27.01 -10.56
N MET A 284 -17.28 27.78 -11.37
CA MET A 284 -17.81 28.95 -12.09
C MET A 284 -18.56 28.55 -13.38
N MET A 285 -18.74 27.25 -13.65
CA MET A 285 -19.55 26.76 -14.78
C MET A 285 -21.01 26.59 -14.36
N ALA A 286 -21.93 26.78 -15.30
CA ALA A 286 -23.30 26.32 -15.10
C ALA A 286 -23.29 24.79 -15.03
N ASN A 287 -24.04 24.21 -14.07
CA ASN A 287 -24.03 22.76 -13.81
C ASN A 287 -24.30 21.90 -15.07
N THR A 288 -25.14 22.39 -15.99
CA THR A 288 -25.47 21.69 -17.25
C THR A 288 -24.30 21.57 -18.20
N ASP A 289 -23.42 22.58 -18.28
CA ASP A 289 -22.27 22.56 -19.18
C ASP A 289 -21.16 21.67 -18.62
N GLU A 290 -21.03 21.63 -17.30
CA GLU A 290 -20.08 20.76 -16.61
C GLU A 290 -20.43 19.28 -16.82
N ASP A 291 -21.71 18.92 -16.69
CA ASP A 291 -22.20 17.57 -16.91
C ASP A 291 -21.92 17.07 -18.35
N VAL A 292 -22.20 17.89 -19.37
CA VAL A 292 -21.93 17.55 -20.78
C VAL A 292 -20.44 17.32 -21.01
N VAL A 293 -19.58 18.17 -20.44
CA VAL A 293 -18.13 18.01 -20.57
C VAL A 293 -17.65 16.74 -19.86
N LEU A 294 -18.17 16.43 -18.68
CA LEU A 294 -17.81 15.21 -17.95
C LEU A 294 -18.29 13.94 -18.67
N GLU A 295 -19.45 13.99 -19.33
CA GLU A 295 -19.94 12.91 -20.19
C GLU A 295 -19.02 12.68 -21.40
N LEU A 296 -18.61 13.76 -22.09
CA LEU A 296 -17.64 13.68 -23.20
C LEU A 296 -16.29 13.10 -22.75
N VAL A 297 -15.78 13.58 -21.60
CA VAL A 297 -14.55 13.06 -21.00
C VAL A 297 -14.70 11.57 -20.64
N GLY A 298 -15.85 11.17 -20.11
CA GLY A 298 -16.18 9.78 -19.82
C GLY A 298 -16.18 8.89 -21.07
N MET A 299 -16.79 9.35 -22.15
CA MET A 299 -16.78 8.65 -23.45
C MET A 299 -15.35 8.49 -23.99
N TRP A 300 -14.55 9.56 -24.03
CA TRP A 300 -13.15 9.46 -24.49
C TRP A 300 -12.30 8.56 -23.61
N PHE A 301 -12.57 8.54 -22.29
CA PHE A 301 -11.89 7.62 -21.38
C PHE A 301 -12.19 6.15 -21.73
N ASN A 302 -13.45 5.83 -22.05
CA ASN A 302 -13.86 4.50 -22.48
C ASN A 302 -13.30 4.11 -23.85
N ASP A 303 -13.20 5.06 -24.78
CA ASP A 303 -12.58 4.88 -26.10
C ASP A 303 -11.05 4.68 -26.02
N GLY A 304 -10.44 4.78 -24.84
CA GLY A 304 -9.00 4.66 -24.66
C GLY A 304 -8.20 5.89 -25.11
N LYS A 305 -8.88 7.02 -25.38
CA LYS A 305 -8.27 8.31 -25.77
C LYS A 305 -7.69 9.05 -24.57
N TYR A 306 -6.78 8.37 -23.86
CA TYR A 306 -6.28 8.86 -22.57
C TYR A 306 -5.49 10.17 -22.67
N GLN A 307 -4.80 10.45 -23.79
CA GLN A 307 -4.08 11.71 -23.96
C GLN A 307 -5.04 12.90 -24.07
N ASP A 308 -6.11 12.77 -24.86
CA ASP A 308 -7.15 13.79 -25.01
C ASP A 308 -7.84 14.06 -23.67
N VAL A 309 -8.15 13.01 -22.92
CA VAL A 309 -8.70 13.13 -21.55
C VAL A 309 -7.75 13.89 -20.64
N ILE A 310 -6.44 13.60 -20.68
CA ILE A 310 -5.45 14.30 -19.85
C ILE A 310 -5.41 15.78 -20.18
N GLU A 311 -5.36 16.13 -21.47
CA GLU A 311 -5.27 17.51 -21.94
C GLU A 311 -6.51 18.32 -21.56
N ILE A 312 -7.70 17.75 -21.74
CA ILE A 312 -8.95 18.43 -21.41
C ILE A 312 -9.10 18.58 -19.90
N CYS A 313 -8.78 17.54 -19.12
CA CYS A 313 -8.77 17.67 -17.67
C CYS A 313 -7.74 18.72 -17.19
N GLU A 314 -6.60 18.89 -17.85
CA GLU A 314 -5.65 19.97 -17.55
C GLU A 314 -6.27 21.34 -17.74
N ARG A 315 -6.98 21.55 -18.85
CA ARG A 315 -7.69 22.81 -19.12
C ARG A 315 -8.79 23.08 -18.09
N LEU A 316 -9.57 22.06 -17.74
CA LEU A 316 -10.60 22.18 -16.71
C LEU A 316 -10.02 22.52 -15.33
N LEU A 317 -8.91 21.88 -14.95
CA LEU A 317 -8.23 22.15 -13.68
C LEU A 317 -7.53 23.52 -13.64
N MET A 318 -7.22 24.15 -14.78
CA MET A 318 -6.78 25.55 -14.79
C MET A 318 -7.91 26.50 -14.39
N ARG A 319 -9.18 26.15 -14.67
CA ARG A 319 -10.36 26.95 -14.33
C ARG A 319 -10.90 26.63 -12.93
N ASP A 320 -10.98 25.36 -12.59
CA ASP A 320 -11.39 24.85 -11.28
C ASP A 320 -10.32 23.87 -10.74
N PRO A 321 -9.28 24.40 -10.07
CA PRO A 321 -8.20 23.59 -9.53
C PRO A 321 -8.63 22.59 -8.47
N ASP A 322 -9.83 22.71 -7.89
CA ASP A 322 -10.29 21.89 -6.76
C ASP A 322 -11.29 20.81 -7.16
N ASN A 323 -11.67 20.74 -8.44
CA ASN A 323 -12.55 19.71 -8.96
C ASN A 323 -11.95 18.29 -8.82
N LYS A 324 -12.42 17.55 -7.82
CA LYS A 324 -11.90 16.21 -7.48
C LYS A 324 -12.22 15.16 -8.52
N VAL A 325 -13.38 15.26 -9.18
CA VAL A 325 -13.81 14.34 -10.25
C VAL A 325 -12.87 14.48 -11.46
N VAL A 326 -12.57 15.72 -11.87
CA VAL A 326 -11.62 15.99 -12.95
C VAL A 326 -10.19 15.56 -12.56
N LYS A 327 -9.76 15.81 -11.31
CA LYS A 327 -8.47 15.28 -10.80
C LYS A 327 -8.40 13.76 -10.92
N LEU A 328 -9.47 13.06 -10.53
CA LEU A 328 -9.56 11.60 -10.62
C LEU A 328 -9.52 11.11 -12.07
N PHE A 329 -10.26 11.73 -12.98
CA PHE A 329 -10.22 11.42 -14.40
C PHE A 329 -8.80 11.54 -14.96
N LYS A 330 -8.14 12.69 -14.76
CA LYS A 330 -6.77 12.91 -15.18
C LYS A 330 -5.82 11.85 -14.63
N ALA A 331 -5.90 11.57 -13.33
CA ALA A 331 -5.02 10.62 -12.69
C ALA A 331 -5.24 9.18 -13.18
N LYS A 332 -6.50 8.74 -13.32
CA LYS A 332 -6.84 7.43 -13.88
C LYS A 332 -6.39 7.32 -15.34
N ALA A 333 -6.54 8.37 -16.14
CA ALA A 333 -6.11 8.39 -17.55
C ALA A 333 -4.58 8.30 -17.67
N LEU A 334 -3.83 9.01 -16.80
CA LEU A 334 -2.37 8.88 -16.71
C LEU A 334 -1.95 7.45 -16.35
N ASP A 335 -2.62 6.82 -15.39
CA ASP A 335 -2.33 5.45 -14.99
C ASP A 335 -2.59 4.46 -16.14
N ARG A 336 -3.75 4.57 -16.81
CA ARG A 336 -4.09 3.72 -17.96
C ARG A 336 -3.16 3.92 -19.15
N SER A 337 -2.81 5.17 -19.48
CA SER A 337 -1.89 5.47 -20.58
C SER A 337 -0.50 4.87 -20.36
N LYS A 338 0.01 4.89 -19.12
CA LYS A 338 1.29 4.27 -18.78
C LYS A 338 1.26 2.75 -18.93
N VAL A 339 0.19 2.10 -18.47
CA VAL A 339 0.01 0.65 -18.63
C VAL A 339 -0.06 0.27 -20.10
N GLY A 340 -0.80 1.03 -20.92
CA GLY A 340 -0.85 0.82 -22.37
C GLY A 340 0.53 0.94 -23.03
N LYS A 341 1.32 1.96 -22.67
CA LYS A 341 2.70 2.13 -23.17
C LYS A 341 3.61 0.96 -22.76
N ALA A 342 3.52 0.51 -21.51
CA ALA A 342 4.29 -0.63 -21.02
C ALA A 342 3.91 -1.93 -21.76
N MET A 343 2.61 -2.20 -21.93
CA MET A 343 2.12 -3.36 -22.66
C MET A 343 2.57 -3.34 -24.13
N ASN A 344 2.50 -2.19 -24.80
CA ASN A 344 2.97 -2.04 -26.17
C ASN A 344 4.48 -2.27 -26.29
N SER A 345 5.27 -1.80 -25.31
CA SER A 345 6.72 -2.03 -25.26
C SER A 345 7.04 -3.52 -25.08
N ILE A 346 6.30 -4.21 -24.22
CA ILE A 346 6.42 -5.66 -24.03
C ILE A 346 6.03 -6.38 -25.32
N LYS A 347 4.90 -6.03 -25.93
CA LYS A 347 4.44 -6.61 -27.19
C LYS A 347 5.48 -6.43 -28.30
N SER A 348 6.13 -5.26 -28.38
CA SER A 348 7.20 -5.01 -29.36
C SER A 348 8.47 -5.83 -29.12
N LEU A 349 8.73 -6.30 -27.88
CA LEU A 349 9.84 -7.21 -27.59
C LEU A 349 9.54 -8.66 -28.00
N PHE A 350 8.25 -9.03 -28.06
CA PHE A 350 7.79 -10.38 -28.39
C PHE A 350 7.24 -10.52 -29.81
N SER A 351 7.00 -9.43 -30.53
CA SER A 351 6.76 -9.46 -31.98
C SER A 351 8.08 -9.70 -32.70
N GLU A 352 8.13 -10.73 -33.55
CA GLU A 352 9.29 -11.12 -34.34
C GLU A 352 10.00 -9.95 -35.02
N LYS A 353 11.33 -10.05 -35.03
CA LYS A 353 12.30 -9.12 -35.61
C LYS A 353 11.96 -8.75 -37.05
N ASP A 354 11.64 -7.48 -37.28
CA ASP A 354 12.01 -6.82 -38.53
C ASP A 354 13.47 -6.35 -38.39
N GLU A 355 14.38 -6.95 -39.17
CA GLU A 355 15.84 -6.66 -39.23
C GLU A 355 16.17 -5.17 -39.44
N ASN A 356 15.20 -4.34 -39.83
CA ASN A 356 15.36 -2.89 -39.98
C ASN A 356 15.28 -2.09 -38.66
N THR A 357 14.86 -2.71 -37.55
CA THR A 357 14.65 -1.97 -36.29
C THR A 357 15.93 -1.89 -35.44
N ASP A 358 16.77 -2.93 -35.48
CA ASP A 358 18.02 -2.99 -34.70
C ASP A 358 19.05 -1.97 -35.20
N THR A 359 19.14 -1.74 -36.51
CA THR A 359 19.97 -0.69 -37.11
C THR A 359 19.52 0.71 -36.68
N ASN A 360 18.21 0.94 -36.60
CA ASN A 360 17.64 2.24 -36.25
C ASN A 360 17.82 2.56 -34.75
N ILE A 361 17.69 1.56 -33.88
CA ILE A 361 17.93 1.72 -32.43
C ILE A 361 19.42 1.96 -32.14
N LEU A 362 20.32 1.20 -32.76
CA LEU A 362 21.77 1.40 -32.61
C LEU A 362 22.20 2.78 -33.11
N GLU A 363 21.65 3.24 -34.24
CA GLU A 363 21.92 4.56 -34.78
C GLU A 363 21.36 5.68 -33.87
N THR A 364 20.18 5.47 -33.28
CA THR A 364 19.58 6.40 -32.30
C THR A 364 20.40 6.48 -31.01
N LEU A 365 20.87 5.33 -30.49
CA LEU A 365 21.73 5.27 -29.30
C LEU A 365 23.09 5.90 -29.57
N ARG A 366 23.64 5.73 -30.79
CA ARG A 366 24.88 6.36 -31.21
C ARG A 366 24.73 7.88 -31.31
N LYS A 367 23.66 8.39 -31.92
CA LYS A 367 23.36 9.84 -31.95
C LYS A 367 23.23 10.43 -30.54
N ARG A 368 22.52 9.76 -29.63
CA ARG A 368 22.41 10.19 -28.22
C ARG A 368 23.75 10.19 -27.48
N LYS A 369 24.61 9.21 -27.76
CA LYS A 369 25.97 9.17 -27.19
C LYS A 369 26.82 10.34 -27.70
N GLU A 370 26.75 10.64 -28.99
CA GLU A 370 27.44 11.79 -29.59
C GLU A 370 26.92 13.13 -29.04
N GLU A 371 25.60 13.27 -28.82
CA GLU A 371 25.01 14.44 -28.15
C GLU A 371 25.49 14.59 -26.71
N MET A 372 25.51 13.52 -25.92
CA MET A 372 26.04 13.58 -24.55
C MET A 372 27.50 14.00 -24.50
N GLN A 373 28.33 13.47 -25.40
CA GLN A 373 29.74 13.86 -25.50
C GLN A 373 29.91 15.34 -25.88
N ARG A 374 29.06 15.87 -26.77
CA ARG A 374 29.04 17.30 -27.10
C ARG A 374 28.63 18.15 -25.90
N ILE A 375 27.60 17.74 -25.16
CA ILE A 375 27.15 18.44 -23.94
C ILE A 375 28.26 18.46 -22.89
N GLU A 376 28.98 17.35 -22.72
CA GLU A 376 30.08 17.23 -21.76
C GLU A 376 31.28 18.10 -22.17
N ALA A 377 31.60 18.16 -23.46
CA ALA A 377 32.62 19.08 -24.00
C ALA A 377 32.23 20.56 -23.83
N ILE A 378 30.95 20.91 -24.08
CA ILE A 378 30.44 22.27 -23.86
C ILE A 378 30.53 22.64 -22.38
N LYS A 379 30.16 21.71 -21.48
CA LYS A 379 30.22 21.92 -20.04
C LYS A 379 31.66 22.13 -19.56
N SER A 380 32.60 21.30 -20.04
CA SER A 380 34.03 21.45 -19.73
C SER A 380 34.60 22.78 -20.23
N ASN A 381 34.21 23.22 -21.43
CA ASN A 381 34.63 24.52 -21.95
C ASN A 381 34.01 25.70 -21.20
N ALA A 382 32.75 25.58 -20.77
CA ALA A 382 32.09 26.58 -19.94
C ALA A 382 32.74 26.70 -18.55
N GLU A 383 33.11 25.57 -17.93
CA GLU A 383 33.86 25.54 -16.66
C GLU A 383 35.23 26.22 -16.82
N LYS A 384 35.97 25.95 -17.90
CA LYS A 384 37.25 26.62 -18.21
C LYS A 384 37.11 28.14 -18.42
N LEU A 385 36.02 28.58 -19.05
CA LEU A 385 35.74 30.01 -19.27
C LEU A 385 35.35 30.72 -17.97
N LEU A 386 34.71 30.02 -17.03
CA LEU A 386 34.40 30.53 -15.70
C LEU A 386 35.66 30.63 -14.83
N ASP A 387 36.58 29.67 -14.93
CA ASP A 387 37.87 29.72 -14.23
C ASP A 387 38.82 30.79 -14.78
N GLN A 388 38.73 31.11 -16.08
CA GLN A 388 39.50 32.22 -16.68
C GLN A 388 38.97 33.61 -16.32
N LYS A 389 37.71 33.72 -15.86
CA LYS A 389 37.16 34.96 -15.28
C LYS A 389 37.42 34.99 -13.76
N GLY A 390 38.70 35.05 -13.39
CA GLY A 390 39.11 35.46 -12.05
C GLY A 390 38.67 36.90 -11.73
N PRO A 391 38.60 37.28 -10.44
CA PRO A 391 37.86 38.45 -9.97
C PRO A 391 38.41 39.76 -10.56
N GLN A 392 37.54 40.54 -11.21
CA GLN A 392 37.81 41.95 -11.48
C GLN A 392 37.99 42.65 -10.13
N GLN A 393 39.20 43.15 -9.86
CA GLN A 393 39.46 44.03 -8.73
C GLN A 393 38.64 45.32 -8.90
N PRO A 394 37.91 45.78 -7.87
CA PRO A 394 37.29 47.10 -7.91
C PRO A 394 38.37 48.17 -7.74
N GLU A 395 38.41 49.13 -8.67
CA GLU A 395 39.11 50.42 -8.51
C GLU A 395 38.48 51.30 -7.42
#